data_AF-O60083-F1
#
_entry.id   AF-O60083-F1
#
_cell.length_a   1.000
_cell.length_b   1.000
_cell.length_c   1.000
_cell.angle_alpha   90.00
_cell.angle_beta   90.00
_cell.angle_gamma   90.00
#
_symmetry.space_group_name_H-M   'P 1'
#
loop_
_entity.id
_entity.type
_entity.pdbx_description
1 polymer ?
#
loop_
_entity_poly.entity_id
_entity_poly.type
_entity_poly.pdbx_seq_one_letter_code
_entity_poly.pdbx_strand_id
1 'polypeptide(L)'
;MALELTEHQLNKLRDFLDEILLDVSQKYQKKFHPGGYQKLEELAFDLEPYFQVVSSIPLEKHTFLVTNFTLRGIDFFVDTIVGFPASPETTFKVFSLLDSLCLRLIQSGNLSTTDTIRLKSLMENCRMVVISKLSDVQGYEMDCASIFEKSLNSIDF
;
A
#
# COMPACT_ATOMS: atom_id res chain seq x y z
N MET A 1 -8.93 13.55 23.28
CA MET A 1 -9.45 12.26 23.80
C MET A 1 -9.57 11.35 22.59
N ALA A 2 -8.65 10.41 22.39
CA ALA A 2 -8.77 9.45 21.30
C ALA A 2 -9.92 8.50 21.67
N LEU A 3 -11.02 8.55 20.91
CA LEU A 3 -12.13 7.61 21.07
C LEU A 3 -11.58 6.20 20.82
N GLU A 4 -11.52 5.38 21.85
CA GLU A 4 -11.19 3.97 21.69
C GLU A 4 -12.29 3.29 20.89
N LEU A 5 -11.90 2.63 19.80
CA LEU A 5 -12.80 1.72 19.11
C LEU A 5 -13.05 0.51 20.02
N THR A 6 -14.33 0.22 20.25
CA THR A 6 -14.74 -1.05 20.86
C THR A 6 -14.28 -2.23 20.00
N GLU A 7 -14.14 -3.41 20.60
CA GLU A 7 -13.79 -4.64 19.86
C GLU A 7 -14.75 -4.90 18.68
N HIS A 8 -16.05 -4.63 18.87
CA HIS A 8 -17.06 -4.71 17.82
C HIS A 8 -16.78 -3.75 16.65
N GLN A 9 -16.36 -2.51 16.95
CA GLN A 9 -15.99 -1.54 15.92
C GLN A 9 -14.70 -1.94 15.20
N LEU A 10 -13.72 -2.50 15.91
CA LEU A 10 -12.50 -3.03 15.30
C LEU A 10 -12.80 -4.20 14.37
N ASN A 11 -13.70 -5.11 14.76
CA ASN A 11 -14.12 -6.21 13.89
C ASN A 11 -14.84 -5.69 12.64
N LYS A 12 -15.78 -4.75 12.78
CA LYS A 12 -16.40 -4.09 11.62
C LYS A 12 -15.40 -3.38 10.71
N LEU A 13 -14.39 -2.75 11.29
CA LEU A 13 -13.32 -2.10 10.53
C LEU A 13 -12.50 -3.13 9.74
N ARG A 14 -12.21 -4.29 10.34
CA ARG A 14 -11.53 -5.40 9.64
C ARG A 14 -12.38 -5.92 8.50
N ASP A 15 -13.66 -6.22 8.75
CA ASP A 15 -14.59 -6.70 7.75
C ASP A 15 -14.69 -5.73 6.58
N PHE A 16 -14.78 -4.43 6.87
CA PHE A 16 -14.83 -3.37 5.86
C PHE A 16 -13.56 -3.30 5.00
N LEU A 17 -12.38 -3.36 5.61
CA LEU A 17 -11.11 -3.34 4.88
C LEU A 17 -10.92 -4.61 4.04
N ASP A 18 -11.36 -5.76 4.55
CA ASP A 18 -11.33 -7.03 3.84
C ASP A 18 -12.29 -7.06 2.66
N GLU A 19 -13.49 -6.48 2.81
CA GLU A 19 -14.49 -6.33 1.75
C GLU A 19 -13.95 -5.46 0.60
N ILE A 20 -13.33 -4.31 0.90
CA ILE A 20 -12.71 -3.48 -0.13
C ILE A 20 -11.66 -4.27 -0.92
N LEU A 21 -10.73 -4.94 -0.24
CA LEU A 21 -9.69 -5.72 -0.95
C LEU A 21 -10.29 -6.87 -1.75
N LEU A 22 -11.33 -7.53 -1.25
CA LEU A 22 -12.02 -8.59 -1.96
C LEU A 22 -12.67 -8.07 -3.24
N ASP A 23 -13.40 -6.96 -3.16
CA ASP A 23 -14.09 -6.35 -4.30
C ASP A 23 -13.10 -5.90 -5.37
N VAL A 24 -12.04 -5.20 -4.94
CA VAL A 24 -10.98 -4.75 -5.85
C VAL A 24 -10.27 -5.96 -6.48
N SER A 25 -10.00 -7.00 -5.72
CA SER A 25 -9.40 -8.24 -6.24
C SER A 25 -10.28 -8.91 -7.28
N GLN A 26 -11.58 -9.08 -7.02
CA GLN A 26 -12.53 -9.68 -7.96
C GLN A 26 -12.65 -8.87 -9.26
N LYS A 27 -12.68 -7.54 -9.15
CA LYS A 27 -12.72 -6.64 -10.31
C LYS A 27 -11.39 -6.66 -11.09
N TYR A 28 -10.26 -6.82 -10.41
CA TYR A 28 -8.94 -7.02 -11.02
C TYR A 28 -8.83 -8.35 -11.78
N GLN A 29 -9.42 -9.44 -11.28
CA GLN A 29 -9.45 -10.72 -12.02
C GLN A 29 -10.16 -10.59 -13.37
N LYS A 30 -11.09 -9.64 -13.50
CA LYS A 30 -11.81 -9.31 -14.73
C LYS A 30 -11.13 -8.21 -15.55
N LYS A 31 -9.87 -7.83 -15.26
CA LYS A 31 -9.20 -6.74 -15.98
C LYS A 31 -9.27 -6.93 -17.50
N PHE A 32 -9.51 -5.83 -18.21
CA PHE A 32 -9.73 -5.80 -19.66
C PHE A 32 -10.98 -6.53 -20.17
N HIS A 33 -11.88 -6.95 -19.26
CA HIS A 33 -13.16 -7.55 -19.60
C HIS A 33 -14.32 -6.72 -19.00
N PRO A 34 -15.56 -6.91 -19.49
CA PRO A 34 -16.72 -6.22 -18.95
C PRO A 34 -16.87 -6.41 -17.42
N GLY A 35 -17.04 -5.29 -16.71
CA GLY A 35 -17.16 -5.27 -15.26
C GLY A 35 -15.82 -5.36 -14.50
N GLY A 36 -14.68 -5.40 -15.19
CA GLY A 36 -13.35 -5.27 -14.60
C GLY A 36 -12.68 -3.93 -14.90
N TYR A 37 -11.49 -3.74 -14.32
CA TYR A 37 -10.68 -2.54 -14.56
C TYR A 37 -10.11 -2.51 -15.98
N GLN A 38 -10.17 -1.34 -16.61
CA GLN A 38 -9.57 -1.10 -17.93
C GLN A 38 -8.21 -0.42 -17.80
N LYS A 39 -7.97 0.29 -16.70
CA LYS A 39 -6.72 1.01 -16.44
C LYS A 39 -6.32 0.94 -14.96
N LEU A 40 -5.05 1.19 -14.67
CA LEU A 40 -4.53 1.17 -13.30
C LEU A 40 -5.16 2.28 -12.44
N GLU A 41 -5.47 3.43 -13.04
CA GLU A 41 -6.12 4.57 -12.40
C GLU A 41 -7.44 4.18 -11.73
N GLU A 42 -8.24 3.35 -12.39
CA GLU A 42 -9.54 2.89 -11.88
C GLU A 42 -9.36 1.99 -10.66
N LEU A 43 -8.36 1.11 -10.69
CA LEU A 43 -8.01 0.26 -9.55
C LEU A 43 -7.47 1.09 -8.39
N ALA A 44 -6.57 2.03 -8.67
CA ALA A 44 -6.01 2.92 -7.66
C ALA A 44 -7.09 3.77 -6.99
N PHE A 45 -8.06 4.26 -7.75
CA PHE A 45 -9.22 4.99 -7.23
C PHE A 45 -10.07 4.13 -6.29
N ASP A 46 -10.41 2.90 -6.68
CA ASP A 46 -11.22 2.00 -5.84
C ASP A 46 -10.44 1.50 -4.60
N LEU A 47 -9.11 1.46 -4.67
CA LEU A 47 -8.24 1.06 -3.56
C LEU A 47 -7.89 2.22 -2.61
N GLU A 48 -8.03 3.47 -3.04
CA GLU A 48 -7.72 4.66 -2.23
C GLU A 48 -8.43 4.68 -0.86
N PRO A 49 -9.74 4.36 -0.75
CA PRO A 49 -10.43 4.29 0.54
C PRO A 49 -9.78 3.33 1.54
N TYR A 50 -9.25 2.19 1.08
CA TYR A 50 -8.54 1.24 1.94
C TYR A 50 -7.34 1.92 2.62
N PHE A 51 -6.49 2.58 1.83
CA PHE A 51 -5.30 3.25 2.35
C PHE A 51 -5.63 4.46 3.23
N GLN A 52 -6.65 5.23 2.87
CA GLN A 52 -7.12 6.37 3.67
C GLN A 52 -7.62 5.91 5.05
N VAL A 53 -8.38 4.81 5.10
CA VAL A 53 -8.89 4.25 6.35
C VAL A 53 -7.76 3.71 7.20
N VAL A 54 -6.84 2.92 6.63
CA VAL A 54 -5.64 2.42 7.33
C VAL A 54 -4.80 3.58 7.88
N SER A 55 -4.62 4.65 7.10
CA SER A 55 -3.93 5.87 7.54
C SER A 55 -4.65 6.63 8.66
N SER A 56 -5.95 6.42 8.84
CA SER A 56 -6.73 7.08 9.89
C SER A 56 -6.74 6.31 11.22
N ILE A 57 -6.28 5.06 11.25
CA ILE A 57 -6.25 4.24 12.47
C ILE A 57 -5.16 4.78 13.43
N PRO A 58 -5.46 5.02 14.72
CA PRO A 58 -4.46 5.42 15.70
C PRO A 58 -3.40 4.33 15.93
N LEU A 59 -2.12 4.66 15.76
CA LEU A 59 -1.04 3.68 15.92
C LEU A 59 -0.81 3.26 17.36
N GLU A 60 -0.96 4.17 18.33
CA GLU A 60 -0.53 3.91 19.73
C GLU A 60 -1.12 2.62 20.33
N LYS A 61 -2.32 2.21 19.87
CA LYS A 61 -3.02 1.02 20.34
C LYS A 61 -3.18 -0.07 19.29
N HIS A 62 -2.97 0.27 18.02
CA HIS A 62 -3.34 -0.60 16.90
C HIS A 62 -2.19 -0.79 15.91
N THR A 63 -0.93 -0.51 16.27
CA THR A 63 0.23 -0.72 15.39
C THR A 63 0.19 -2.06 14.68
N PHE A 64 0.00 -3.17 15.40
CA PHE A 64 -0.06 -4.50 14.78
C PHE A 64 -1.14 -4.61 13.71
N LEU A 65 -2.34 -4.07 13.96
CA LEU A 65 -3.43 -4.07 13.01
C LEU A 65 -3.08 -3.25 11.76
N VAL A 66 -2.57 -2.04 11.97
CA VAL A 66 -2.17 -1.14 10.87
C VAL A 66 -1.01 -1.74 10.07
N THR A 67 -0.01 -2.33 10.72
CA THR A 67 1.09 -3.02 10.06
C THR A 67 0.59 -4.12 9.14
N ASN A 68 -0.29 -5.00 9.62
CA ASN A 68 -0.82 -6.10 8.80
C ASN A 68 -1.62 -5.58 7.60
N PHE A 69 -2.48 -4.58 7.79
CA PHE A 69 -3.23 -3.99 6.69
C PHE A 69 -2.36 -3.23 5.70
N THR A 70 -1.35 -2.49 6.17
CA THR A 70 -0.38 -1.82 5.31
C THR A 70 0.40 -2.84 4.48
N LEU A 71 0.94 -3.89 5.09
CA LEU A 71 1.65 -4.96 4.37
C LEU A 71 0.77 -5.58 3.30
N ARG A 72 -0.47 -5.97 3.64
CA ARG A 72 -1.41 -6.59 2.70
C ARG A 72 -1.79 -5.64 1.55
N GLY A 73 -2.00 -4.37 1.84
CA GLY A 73 -2.35 -3.38 0.82
C GLY A 73 -1.19 -3.10 -0.14
N ILE A 74 0.05 -3.04 0.37
CA ILE A 74 1.25 -2.89 -0.47
C ILE A 74 1.44 -4.12 -1.36
N ASP A 75 1.37 -5.32 -0.77
CA ASP A 75 1.53 -6.60 -1.46
C ASP A 75 0.50 -6.76 -2.59
N PHE A 76 -0.76 -6.44 -2.30
CA PHE A 76 -1.81 -6.45 -3.31
C PHE A 76 -1.55 -5.42 -4.42
N PHE A 77 -1.18 -4.19 -4.07
CA PHE A 77 -0.99 -3.16 -5.09
C PHE A 77 0.19 -3.48 -6.01
N VAL A 78 1.33 -3.93 -5.47
CA VAL A 78 2.51 -4.27 -6.28
C VAL A 78 2.20 -5.40 -7.27
N ASP A 79 1.44 -6.42 -6.85
CA ASP A 79 1.00 -7.51 -7.74
C ASP A 79 0.08 -7.02 -8.86
N THR A 80 -0.79 -6.06 -8.56
CA THR A 80 -1.75 -5.55 -9.54
C THR A 80 -1.11 -4.64 -10.58
N ILE A 81 -0.10 -3.84 -10.21
CA ILE A 81 0.61 -2.92 -11.12
C ILE A 81 1.17 -3.65 -12.34
N VAL A 82 1.71 -4.85 -12.13
CA VAL A 82 2.31 -5.66 -13.21
C VAL A 82 1.29 -5.96 -14.31
N GLY A 83 0.01 -6.10 -13.94
CA GLY A 83 -1.08 -6.49 -14.83
C GLY A 83 -1.62 -5.39 -15.76
N PHE A 84 -1.23 -4.12 -15.59
CA PHE A 84 -1.70 -2.99 -16.42
C PHE A 84 -0.59 -2.41 -17.29
N PRO A 85 -0.87 -1.66 -18.37
CA PRO A 85 0.15 -0.83 -19.02
C PRO A 85 0.81 0.14 -18.03
N ALA A 86 2.02 0.60 -18.35
CA ALA A 86 2.73 1.56 -17.52
C ALA A 86 1.89 2.85 -17.32
N SER A 87 1.69 3.23 -16.06
CA SER A 87 1.06 4.49 -15.67
C SER A 87 1.87 5.14 -14.55
N PRO A 88 2.93 5.91 -14.90
CA PRO A 88 3.87 6.47 -13.93
C PRO A 88 3.19 7.37 -12.89
N GLU A 89 2.36 8.33 -13.33
CA GLU A 89 1.70 9.29 -12.45
C GLU A 89 0.86 8.59 -11.36
N THR A 90 0.04 7.62 -11.76
CA THR A 90 -0.76 6.81 -10.83
C THR A 90 0.11 5.98 -9.90
N THR A 91 1.14 5.34 -10.44
CA THR A 91 2.09 4.52 -9.68
C THR A 91 2.74 5.36 -8.57
N PHE A 92 3.32 6.52 -8.91
CA PHE A 92 3.97 7.39 -7.93
C PHE A 92 2.99 8.00 -6.93
N LYS A 93 1.78 8.36 -7.36
CA LYS A 93 0.74 8.85 -6.46
C LYS A 93 0.42 7.82 -5.36
N VAL A 94 0.19 6.56 -5.75
CA VAL A 94 -0.14 5.51 -4.77
C VAL A 94 1.07 5.19 -3.88
N PHE A 95 2.27 5.08 -4.45
CA PHE A 95 3.46 4.81 -3.65
C PHE A 95 3.84 5.96 -2.71
N SER A 96 3.52 7.21 -3.03
CA SER A 96 3.69 8.33 -2.10
C SER A 96 2.80 8.21 -0.86
N LEU A 97 1.55 7.75 -1.05
CA LEU A 97 0.63 7.45 0.05
C LEU A 97 1.13 6.28 0.89
N LEU A 98 1.60 5.21 0.23
CA LEU A 98 2.17 4.04 0.89
C LEU A 98 3.45 4.36 1.66
N ASP A 99 4.36 5.17 1.09
CA ASP A 99 5.58 5.61 1.77
C ASP A 99 5.27 6.42 3.02
N SER A 100 4.25 7.29 2.95
CA SER A 100 3.78 8.03 4.13
C SER A 100 3.23 7.10 5.22
N LEU A 101 2.49 6.06 4.83
CA LEU A 101 1.99 5.01 5.74
C LEU A 101 3.13 4.21 6.39
N CYS A 102 4.11 3.77 5.59
CA CYS A 102 5.28 3.04 6.06
C CYS A 102 6.12 3.89 7.01
N LEU A 103 6.42 5.13 6.64
CA LEU A 103 7.21 6.06 7.45
C LEU A 103 6.55 6.29 8.80
N ARG A 104 5.22 6.47 8.82
CA ARG A 104 4.45 6.62 10.07
C ARG A 104 4.53 5.38 10.95
N LEU A 105 4.45 4.17 10.37
CA LEU A 105 4.63 2.91 11.11
C LEU A 105 6.03 2.81 11.72
N ILE A 106 7.07 3.12 10.95
CA ILE A 106 8.47 3.07 11.39
C ILE A 106 8.70 4.06 12.53
N GLN A 107 8.28 5.31 12.34
CA GLN A 107 8.44 6.39 13.32
C GLN A 107 7.63 6.17 14.60
N SER A 108 6.62 5.29 14.58
CA SER A 108 5.90 4.93 15.81
C SER A 108 6.78 4.19 16.83
N GLY A 109 7.90 3.58 16.39
CA GLY A 109 8.80 2.80 17.25
C GLY A 109 8.21 1.50 17.79
N ASN A 110 7.00 1.12 17.35
CA ASN A 110 6.25 -0.02 17.89
C ASN A 110 6.30 -1.27 16.99
N LEU A 111 7.15 -1.27 15.96
CA LEU A 111 7.32 -2.43 15.07
C LEU A 111 8.21 -3.48 15.72
N SER A 112 7.81 -4.75 15.61
CA SER A 112 8.69 -5.86 15.95
C SER A 112 9.84 -5.95 14.93
N THR A 113 10.97 -6.52 15.31
CA THR A 113 12.10 -6.76 14.39
C THR A 113 11.65 -7.53 13.14
N THR A 114 10.78 -8.53 13.32
CA THR A 114 10.23 -9.32 12.21
C THR A 114 9.38 -8.46 11.27
N ASP A 115 8.51 -7.60 11.81
CA ASP A 115 7.68 -6.72 10.98
C ASP A 115 8.51 -5.67 10.26
N THR A 116 9.53 -5.12 10.92
CA THR A 116 10.48 -4.18 10.29
C THR A 116 11.20 -4.83 9.11
N ILE A 117 11.68 -6.07 9.26
CA ILE A 117 12.31 -6.82 8.16
C ILE A 117 11.31 -7.06 7.03
N ARG A 118 10.09 -7.53 7.35
CA ARG A 118 9.05 -7.78 6.34
C ARG A 118 8.68 -6.52 5.56
N LEU A 119 8.51 -5.39 6.27
CA LEU A 119 8.20 -4.10 5.64
C LEU A 119 9.33 -3.64 4.74
N LYS A 120 10.59 -3.72 5.20
CA LYS A 120 11.76 -3.39 4.40
C LYS A 120 11.83 -4.21 3.12
N SER A 121 11.77 -5.53 3.22
CA SER A 121 11.86 -6.42 2.05
C SER A 121 10.73 -6.16 1.05
N LEU A 122 9.51 -5.89 1.54
CA LEU A 122 8.39 -5.56 0.67
C LEU A 122 8.57 -4.21 -0.04
N MET A 123 9.06 -3.18 0.65
CA MET A 123 9.36 -1.87 0.06
C MET A 123 10.47 -1.96 -0.99
N GLU A 124 11.54 -2.72 -0.73
CA GLU A 124 12.61 -2.98 -1.69
C GLU A 124 12.08 -3.71 -2.93
N ASN A 125 11.25 -4.75 -2.73
CA ASN A 125 10.60 -5.46 -3.84
C ASN A 125 9.72 -4.53 -4.68
N CYS A 126 8.91 -3.67 -4.04
CA CYS A 126 8.08 -2.70 -4.75
C CYS A 126 8.91 -1.79 -5.65
N ARG A 127 10.04 -1.27 -5.15
CA ARG A 127 10.94 -0.44 -5.94
C ARG A 127 11.46 -1.19 -7.17
N MET A 128 11.84 -2.46 -7.02
CA MET A 128 12.31 -3.29 -8.15
C MET A 128 11.20 -3.52 -9.17
N VAL A 129 9.97 -3.81 -8.72
CA VAL A 129 8.81 -3.99 -9.61
C VAL A 129 8.50 -2.70 -10.37
N VAL A 130 8.52 -1.53 -9.71
CA VAL A 130 8.29 -0.24 -10.37
C VAL A 130 9.37 0.07 -11.40
N ILE A 131 10.65 -0.10 -11.05
CA ILE A 131 11.77 0.10 -11.98
C ILE A 131 11.60 -0.80 -13.22
N SER A 132 11.30 -2.07 -13.01
CA SER A 132 11.05 -3.00 -14.11
C SER A 132 9.82 -2.62 -14.92
N LYS A 133 8.77 -2.10 -14.28
CA LYS A 133 7.52 -1.75 -14.95
C LYS A 133 7.65 -0.51 -15.81
N LEU A 134 8.49 0.44 -15.38
CA LEU A 134 8.68 1.73 -16.01
C LEU A 134 10.00 1.80 -16.79
N SER A 135 10.68 0.67 -17.04
CA SER A 135 12.00 0.64 -17.68
C SER A 135 12.04 1.31 -19.06
N ASP A 136 10.92 1.23 -19.79
CA ASP A 136 10.79 1.77 -21.14
C ASP A 136 10.16 3.18 -21.14
N VAL A 137 9.85 3.73 -19.97
CA VAL A 137 9.26 5.06 -19.82
C VAL A 137 10.35 6.05 -19.38
N GLN A 138 10.73 6.93 -20.29
CA GLN A 138 11.78 7.92 -20.05
C GLN A 138 11.32 9.04 -19.11
N GLY A 139 12.25 9.58 -18.33
CA GLY A 139 12.05 10.79 -17.52
C GLY A 139 11.56 10.55 -16.10
N TYR A 140 11.38 9.29 -15.69
CA TYR A 140 10.92 8.89 -14.36
C TYR A 140 11.99 8.11 -13.56
N GLU A 141 13.24 8.12 -14.01
CA GLU A 141 14.33 7.34 -13.41
C GLU A 141 14.58 7.74 -11.95
N MET A 142 14.56 9.05 -11.68
CA MET A 142 14.71 9.61 -10.33
C MET A 142 13.50 9.29 -9.44
N ASP A 143 12.28 9.39 -9.99
CA ASP A 143 11.07 9.07 -9.25
C ASP A 143 11.05 7.59 -8.85
N CYS A 144 11.44 6.68 -9.76
CA CYS A 144 11.59 5.26 -9.47
C CYS A 144 12.60 5.00 -8.34
N ALA A 145 13.73 5.73 -8.32
CA ALA A 145 14.73 5.59 -7.28
C ALA A 145 14.24 6.09 -5.90
N SER A 146 13.32 7.06 -5.89
CA SER A 146 12.75 7.66 -4.68
C SER A 146 11.64 6.84 -4.02
N ILE A 147 11.13 5.80 -4.69
CA ILE A 147 10.10 4.90 -4.14
C ILE A 147 10.56 4.33 -2.79
N PHE A 148 9.79 4.62 -1.74
CA PHE A 148 10.07 4.25 -0.35
C PHE A 148 11.42 4.72 0.22
N GLU A 149 12.12 5.65 -0.44
CA GLU A 149 13.46 6.08 -0.02
C GLU A 149 13.47 6.59 1.43
N LYS A 150 12.46 7.40 1.79
CA LYS A 150 12.36 7.97 3.15
C LYS A 150 12.12 6.90 4.20
N SER A 151 11.20 5.97 3.92
CA SER A 151 10.91 4.85 4.82
C SER A 151 12.11 3.93 4.96
N LEU A 152 12.76 3.56 3.86
CA LEU A 152 13.94 2.68 3.87
C LEU A 152 15.12 3.29 4.63
N ASN A 153 15.38 4.58 4.44
CA ASN A 153 16.43 5.30 5.17
C ASN A 153 16.13 5.50 6.67
N SER A 154 14.88 5.29 7.09
CA SER A 154 14.48 5.38 8.50
C SER A 154 14.59 4.03 9.23
N ILE A 155 14.91 2.95 8.52
CA ILE A 155 15.13 1.63 9.10
C ILE A 155 16.63 1.45 9.33
N ASP A 156 17.08 1.83 10.53
CA ASP A 156 18.43 1.56 11.02
C ASP A 156 18.52 0.12 11.55
N PHE A 157 19.57 -0.59 11.16
CA PHE A 157 20.01 -1.85 11.77
C PHE A 157 21.41 -1.69 12.34
#